data_AF-A0A540KBW7-F1
#
_entry.id   AF-A0A540KBW7-F1
#
_cell.length_a   1.000
_cell.length_b   1.000
_cell.length_c   1.000
_cell.angle_alpha   90.00
_cell.angle_beta   90.00
_cell.angle_gamma   90.00
#
_symmetry.space_group_name_H-M   'P 1'
#
loop_
_entity.id
_entity.type
_entity.pdbx_description
1 polymer ?
#
loop_
_entity_poly.entity_id
_entity_poly.type
_entity_poly.pdbx_seq_one_letter_code
_entity_poly.pdbx_strand_id
1 'polypeptide(L)' 'MDIKYLKLQDKIREGVVDIEHLGTFHMVADPLTKALHVTAFRRHLPNLGLQSSMENI' A
#
# COMPACT_ATOMS: atom_id res chain seq x y z
N MET A 1 23.74 5.80 3.37
CA MET A 1 22.56 4.90 3.42
C MET A 1 21.91 5.10 4.78
N ASP A 2 20.63 5.44 4.84
CA ASP A 2 20.00 5.77 6.13
C ASP A 2 19.90 4.54 7.04
N ILE A 3 20.20 4.71 8.33
CA ILE A 3 20.20 3.62 9.34
C ILE A 3 18.85 2.87 9.37
N LYS A 4 17.74 3.58 9.13
CA LYS A 4 16.38 3.01 9.11
C LYS A 4 16.18 1.88 8.08
N TYR A 5 17.05 1.75 7.07
CA TYR A 5 16.95 0.71 6.04
C TYR A 5 17.92 -0.46 6.21
N LEU A 6 18.90 -0.38 7.12
CA LEU A 6 19.92 -1.44 7.28
C LEU A 6 19.28 -2.78 7.64
N LYS A 7 18.37 -2.77 8.63
CA LYS A 7 17.64 -3.98 9.05
C LYS A 7 16.76 -4.57 7.94
N LEU A 8 16.21 -3.74 7.06
CA LEU A 8 15.42 -4.20 5.93
C LEU A 8 16.32 -4.85 4.87
N GLN A 9 17.48 -4.27 4.58
CA GLN A 9 18.44 -4.85 3.63
C GLN A 9 18.96 -6.21 4.06
N ASP A 10 19.27 -6.38 5.35
CA ASP A 10 19.71 -7.68 5.86
C ASP A 10 18.63 -8.74 5.67
N LYS A 11 17.36 -8.40 5.94
CA LYS A 11 16.22 -9.30 5.70
C LYS A 11 16.00 -9.65 4.22
N ILE A 12 16.25 -8.72 3.31
CA ILE A 12 16.18 -8.98 1.87
C ILE A 12 17.31 -9.94 1.47
N ARG A 13 18.54 -9.72 1.97
CA ARG A 13 19.69 -10.60 1.70
C ARG A 13 19.50 -12.00 2.26
N GLU A 14 18.84 -12.13 3.42
CA GLU A 14 18.46 -13.40 4.02
C GLU A 14 17.28 -14.09 3.29
N GLY A 15 16.65 -13.43 2.30
CA GLY A 15 15.50 -13.95 1.57
C GLY A 15 14.20 -13.98 2.40
N VAL A 16 14.17 -13.29 3.54
CA VAL A 16 13.00 -13.23 4.45
C VAL A 16 11.95 -12.23 3.94
N VAL A 17 12.39 -11.22 3.17
CA VAL A 17 11.52 -10.19 2.60
C VAL A 17 11.84 -10.02 1.13
N ASP A 18 10.80 -10.03 0.30
CA ASP A 18 10.88 -9.60 -1.09
C ASP A 18 10.25 -8.22 -1.26
N ILE A 19 10.77 -7.42 -2.18
CA ILE A 19 10.27 -6.08 -2.48
C ILE A 19 9.83 -6.04 -3.93
N GLU A 20 8.52 -5.91 -4.12
CA GLU A 20 7.91 -5.71 -5.42
C GLU A 20 7.43 -4.27 -5.58
N HIS A 21 7.63 -3.71 -6.78
CA HIS A 21 7.02 -2.44 -7.14
C HIS A 21 5.57 -2.66 -7.57
N LEU A 22 4.64 -2.14 -6.78
CA LEU A 22 3.23 -2.09 -7.14
C LEU A 22 2.92 -0.81 -7.92
N GLY A 23 2.17 -0.93 -9.01
CA GLY A 23 1.64 0.25 -9.71
C GLY A 23 0.72 1.08 -8.79
N THR A 24 0.59 2.38 -9.06
CA THR A 24 -0.12 3.35 -8.20
C THR A 24 -1.50 2.88 -7.73
N PHE A 25 -2.30 2.30 -8.64
CA PHE A 25 -3.66 1.84 -8.31
C PHE A 25 -3.71 0.55 -7.46
N HIS A 26 -2.56 -0.07 -7.18
CA HIS A 26 -2.45 -1.27 -6.33
C HIS A 26 -1.81 -0.95 -4.97
N MET A 27 -1.33 0.28 -4.76
CA MET A 27 -0.77 0.70 -3.48
C MET A 27 -1.88 0.95 -2.45
N VAL A 28 -2.26 -0.07 -1.68
CA VAL A 28 -3.31 0.05 -0.63
C VAL A 28 -2.94 1.05 0.48
N ALA A 29 -1.66 1.37 0.63
CA ALA A 29 -1.18 2.40 1.54
C ALA A 29 -1.51 3.83 1.09
N ASP A 30 -1.75 4.05 -0.21
CA ASP A 30 -2.03 5.39 -0.75
C ASP A 30 -3.32 5.98 -0.15
N PRO A 31 -4.45 5.25 -0.09
CA PRO A 31 -5.64 5.70 0.64
C PRO A 31 -5.43 6.07 2.11
N LEU A 32 -4.47 5.43 2.78
CA LEU A 32 -4.24 5.60 4.22
C LEU A 32 -3.28 6.75 4.55
N THR A 33 -2.51 7.21 3.57
CA THR A 33 -1.40 8.16 3.78
C THR A 33 -1.45 9.37 2.87
N LYS A 34 -2.32 9.36 1.85
CA LYS A 34 -2.45 10.44 0.87
C LYS A 34 -3.90 10.90 0.77
N ALA A 35 -4.08 12.19 0.53
CA ALA A 35 -5.36 12.71 0.06
C ALA A 35 -5.56 12.26 -1.40
N LEU A 36 -6.45 11.30 -1.62
CA LEU A 36 -6.74 10.76 -2.95
C LEU A 36 -8.02 11.36 -3.53
N HIS A 37 -8.05 11.47 -4.86
CA HIS A 37 -9.29 11.75 -5.57
C HIS A 37 -10.31 10.62 -5.31
N VAL A 38 -11.60 10.96 -5.19
CA VAL A 38 -12.67 10.01 -4.85
C VAL A 38 -12.68 8.77 -5.74
N THR A 39 -12.38 8.94 -7.03
CA THR A 39 -12.32 7.85 -8.01
C THR A 39 -11.17 6.87 -7.73
N ALA A 40 -10.00 7.38 -7.34
CA ALA A 40 -8.87 6.54 -6.97
C ALA A 40 -9.15 5.82 -5.64
N PHE A 41 -9.69 6.55 -4.65
CA PHE A 41 -10.07 5.97 -3.37
C PHE A 41 -11.09 4.82 -3.53
N ARG A 42 -12.16 5.04 -4.31
CA ARG A 42 -13.18 4.01 -4.60
C ARG A 42 -12.58 2.74 -5.22
N ARG A 43 -11.59 2.88 -6.10
CA ARG A 43 -10.88 1.74 -6.70
C ARG A 43 -10.14 0.88 -5.68
N HIS A 44 -9.70 1.46 -4.56
CA HIS A 44 -8.99 0.74 -3.51
C HIS A 44 -9.92 0.08 -2.47
N LEU A 45 -11.22 0.40 -2.44
CA LEU A 45 -12.16 -0.13 -1.43
C LEU A 45 -12.25 -1.66 -1.36
N PRO A 46 -12.24 -2.42 -2.48
CA PRO A 46 -12.23 -3.87 -2.41
C PRO A 46 -10.97 -4.40 -1.73
N ASN A 47 -9.81 -3.81 -2.03
CA ASN A 47 -8.52 -4.20 -1.44
C ASN A 47 -8.41 -3.82 0.05
N LEU A 48 -9.23 -2.86 0.51
CA LEU A 48 -9.34 -2.47 1.91
C LEU A 48 -10.41 -3.26 2.68
N GLY A 49 -11.20 -4.10 2.00
CA GLY A 49 -12.35 -4.78 2.62
C GLY A 49 -13.49 -3.85 3.02
N LEU A 50 -13.58 -2.66 2.40
CA LEU A 50 -14.54 -1.61 2.75
C LEU A 50 -15.69 -1.46 1.76
N GLN A 51 -15.80 -2.37 0.78
CA GLN A 51 -16.77 -2.26 -0.32
C GLN A 51 -18.23 -2.23 0.16
N SER A 52 -18.58 -3.02 1.18
CA SER A 52 -19.93 -3.04 1.78
C SER A 52 -20.25 -1.83 2.66
N SER A 53 -19.23 -1.14 3.16
CA SER A 53 -19.39 -0.04 4.12
C SER A 53 -19.66 1.31 3.45
N MET A 54 -19.55 1.38 2.12
CA MET A 54 -19.59 2.64 1.36
C MET A 54 -20.67 2.69 0.28
N GLU A 55 -21.68 1.81 0.33
CA GLU A 55 -22.77 1.77 -0.66
C GLU A 55 -23.63 3.06 -0.72
N ASN A 56 -23.42 4.01 0.19
CA ASN A 56 -24.23 5.24 0.32
C ASN A 56 -23.41 6.56 0.34
N ILE A 57 -22.16 6.56 -0.15
CA ILE A 57 -21.28 7.75 -0.21
C ILE A 57 -20.83 8.01 -1.65
#